data_AF-A0A7V9E531-F1
#
_entry.id   AF-A0A7V9E531-F1
#
_cell.length_a   1.000
_cell.length_b   1.000
_cell.length_c   1.000
_cell.angle_alpha   90.00
_cell.angle_beta   90.00
_cell.angle_gamma   90.00
#
_symmetry.space_group_name_H-M   'P 1'
#
loop_
_entity.id
_entity.type
_entity.pdbx_description
1 polymer ?
#
loop_
_entity_poly.entity_id
_entity_poly.type
_entity_poly.pdbx_seq_one_letter_code
_entity_poly.pdbx_strand_id
1 'polypeptide(L)'
;VDVVTRSQASVGSLYHHFGGKADLYLALFEAFAGEQMDRANAAVTAERTAGEQDPMALFLAGSKAYLQSCWEGRDLARRFLDGGGPVGFEEVVRRRTWGWIRQNTSLLRAEERRNGEALVHTLTTVAGTAGREVAKCSSADRARRLSEDFLELMARIATPRDA
;
A
#
# COMPACT_ATOMS: atom_id res chain seq x y z
N VAL A 1 9.01 -10.46 -14.98
CA VAL A 1 8.59 -11.60 -15.83
C VAL A 1 7.16 -11.34 -16.25
N ASP A 2 6.93 -11.34 -17.57
CA ASP A 2 5.75 -10.78 -18.23
C ASP A 2 4.47 -11.55 -17.86
N VAL A 3 3.35 -10.86 -17.62
CA VAL A 3 2.06 -11.51 -17.29
C VAL A 3 1.62 -12.46 -18.41
N VAL A 4 2.13 -12.20 -19.63
CA VAL A 4 1.99 -12.99 -20.86
C VAL A 4 2.54 -14.41 -20.70
N THR A 5 3.61 -14.62 -19.93
CA THR A 5 4.26 -15.94 -19.84
C THR A 5 3.48 -16.92 -18.95
N ARG A 6 2.55 -16.44 -18.10
CA ARG A 6 1.73 -17.28 -17.22
C ARG A 6 0.30 -17.50 -17.71
N SER A 7 -0.19 -16.71 -18.66
CA SER A 7 -1.48 -16.91 -19.29
C SER A 7 -1.31 -17.68 -20.60
N GLN A 8 -2.05 -18.77 -20.81
CA GLN A 8 -2.13 -19.46 -22.12
C GLN A 8 -2.83 -18.62 -23.22
N ALA A 9 -2.90 -17.30 -23.06
CA ALA A 9 -3.54 -16.37 -23.98
C ALA A 9 -2.49 -15.69 -24.87
N SER A 10 -2.83 -15.47 -26.14
CA SER A 10 -1.97 -14.68 -27.04
C SER A 10 -1.94 -13.20 -26.61
N VAL A 11 -0.85 -12.50 -26.91
CA VAL A 11 -0.67 -11.06 -26.64
C VAL A 11 -1.81 -10.24 -27.26
N GLY A 12 -2.28 -10.61 -28.46
CA GLY A 12 -3.40 -9.95 -29.14
C GLY A 12 -4.75 -10.14 -28.44
N SER A 13 -5.04 -11.34 -27.92
CA SER A 13 -6.29 -11.62 -27.20
C SER A 13 -6.36 -10.97 -25.82
N LEU A 14 -5.22 -10.77 -25.15
CA LEU A 14 -5.15 -10.02 -23.88
C LEU A 14 -5.50 -8.55 -24.10
N TYR A 15 -4.92 -7.90 -25.10
CA TYR A 15 -5.24 -6.48 -25.38
C TYR A 15 -6.70 -6.27 -25.77
N HIS A 16 -7.30 -7.18 -26.54
CA HIS A 16 -8.71 -7.11 -26.89
C HIS A 16 -9.64 -7.38 -25.69
N HIS A 17 -9.27 -8.29 -24.78
CA HIS A 17 -10.07 -8.58 -23.59
C HIS A 17 -10.14 -7.40 -22.63
N PHE A 18 -9.02 -6.67 -22.47
CA PHE A 18 -8.98 -5.53 -21.56
C PHE A 18 -9.46 -4.23 -22.19
N GLY A 19 -9.61 -4.12 -23.51
CA GLY A 19 -10.01 -2.87 -24.18
C GLY A 19 -8.81 -2.02 -24.65
N GLY A 20 -7.59 -2.43 -24.33
CA GLY A 20 -6.35 -1.86 -24.86
C GLY A 20 -5.18 -1.95 -23.88
N LYS A 21 -4.06 -1.32 -24.24
CA LYS A 21 -2.87 -1.23 -23.38
C LYS A 21 -3.12 -0.44 -22.08
N ALA A 22 -3.94 0.61 -22.16
CA ALA A 22 -4.29 1.43 -21.01
C ALA A 22 -5.08 0.63 -19.97
N ASP A 23 -6.10 -0.09 -20.40
CA ASP A 23 -6.93 -0.89 -19.50
C ASP A 23 -6.18 -2.08 -18.91
N LEU A 24 -5.31 -2.74 -19.69
CA LEU A 24 -4.41 -3.77 -19.15
C LEU A 24 -3.49 -3.19 -18.07
N TYR A 25 -2.94 -1.99 -18.29
CA TYR A 25 -2.11 -1.31 -17.29
C TYR A 25 -2.90 -1.03 -16.00
N LEU A 26 -4.13 -0.51 -16.11
CA LEU A 26 -5.00 -0.25 -14.97
C LEU A 26 -5.35 -1.55 -14.22
N ALA A 27 -5.70 -2.61 -14.94
CA ALA A 27 -6.01 -3.91 -14.35
C ALA A 27 -4.81 -4.51 -13.59
N LEU A 28 -3.61 -4.43 -14.17
CA LEU A 28 -2.38 -4.89 -13.51
C LEU A 28 -2.07 -4.06 -12.25
N PHE A 29 -2.27 -2.74 -12.31
CA PHE A 29 -2.12 -1.88 -11.14
C PHE A 29 -3.14 -2.23 -10.06
N GLU A 30 -4.40 -2.48 -10.43
CA GLU A 30 -5.46 -2.84 -9.48
C GLU A 30 -5.22 -4.18 -8.81
N ALA A 31 -4.73 -5.17 -9.56
CA ALA A 31 -4.34 -6.47 -9.02
C ALA A 31 -3.17 -6.32 -8.03
N PHE A 32 -2.13 -5.58 -8.43
CA PHE A 32 -1.00 -5.26 -7.55
C PHE A 32 -1.47 -4.54 -6.28
N ALA A 33 -2.23 -3.46 -6.41
CA ALA A 33 -2.74 -2.69 -5.28
C ALA A 33 -3.70 -3.49 -4.39
N GLY A 34 -4.45 -4.45 -4.96
CA GLY A 34 -5.29 -5.39 -4.22
C GLY A 34 -4.47 -6.32 -3.34
N GLU A 35 -3.44 -6.95 -3.89
CA GLU A 35 -2.55 -7.86 -3.16
C GLU A 35 -1.88 -7.15 -1.96
N GLN A 36 -1.44 -5.89 -2.16
CA GLN A 36 -0.89 -5.06 -1.09
C GLN A 36 -1.89 -4.84 0.05
N MET A 37 -3.16 -4.59 -0.28
CA MET A 37 -4.23 -4.35 0.68
C MET A 37 -4.58 -5.64 1.44
N ASP A 38 -4.68 -6.76 0.73
CA ASP A 38 -5.00 -8.05 1.33
C ASP A 38 -3.94 -8.48 2.34
N ARG A 39 -2.64 -8.29 2.02
CA ARG A 39 -1.55 -8.58 2.97
C ARG A 39 -1.60 -7.70 4.22
N ALA A 40 -1.88 -6.40 4.07
CA ALA A 40 -2.02 -5.51 5.22
C ALA A 40 -3.21 -5.90 6.11
N ASN A 41 -4.36 -6.19 5.51
CA ASN A 41 -5.57 -6.61 6.22
C ASN A 41 -5.39 -7.96 6.92
N ALA A 42 -4.68 -8.89 6.29
CA ALA A 42 -4.34 -10.18 6.90
C ALA A 42 -3.44 -9.99 8.13
N ALA A 43 -2.45 -9.11 8.06
CA ALA A 43 -1.58 -8.80 9.21
C ALA A 43 -2.36 -8.15 10.37
N VAL A 44 -3.23 -7.17 10.08
CA VAL A 44 -4.11 -6.57 11.09
C VAL A 44 -5.01 -7.63 11.74
N THR A 45 -5.56 -8.54 10.94
CA THR A 45 -6.43 -9.62 11.43
C THR A 45 -5.65 -10.59 12.32
N ALA A 46 -4.43 -10.96 11.92
CA ALA A 46 -3.57 -11.85 12.70
C ALA A 46 -3.24 -11.27 14.08
N GLU A 47 -2.86 -9.99 14.15
CA GLU A 47 -2.58 -9.32 15.44
C GLU A 47 -3.83 -9.20 16.31
N ARG A 48 -5.00 -8.88 15.72
CA ARG A 48 -6.28 -8.90 16.46
C ARG A 48 -6.60 -10.27 17.03
N THR A 49 -6.37 -11.35 16.27
CA THR A 49 -6.54 -12.73 16.75
C THR A 49 -5.55 -13.07 17.86
N ALA A 50 -4.34 -12.51 17.83
CA ALA A 50 -3.35 -12.63 18.90
C ALA A 50 -3.69 -11.80 20.16
N GLY A 51 -4.75 -10.98 20.10
CA GLY A 51 -5.25 -10.20 21.23
C GLY A 51 -4.78 -8.75 21.26
N GLU A 52 -4.09 -8.27 20.21
CA GLU A 52 -3.74 -6.86 20.09
C GLU A 52 -5.01 -6.00 19.93
N GLN A 53 -5.09 -4.92 20.70
CA GLN A 53 -6.23 -4.00 20.74
C GLN A 53 -5.84 -2.55 20.48
N ASP A 54 -4.56 -2.20 20.58
CA ASP A 54 -4.08 -0.85 20.29
C ASP A 54 -4.27 -0.53 18.79
N PRO A 55 -5.09 0.47 18.44
CA PRO A 55 -5.27 0.92 17.07
C PRO A 55 -3.94 1.22 16.34
N MET A 56 -2.95 1.76 17.07
CA MET A 56 -1.67 2.11 16.46
C MET A 56 -0.80 0.89 16.19
N ALA A 57 -0.68 -0.03 17.15
CA ALA A 57 -0.01 -1.31 16.94
C ALA A 57 -0.58 -2.06 15.73
N LEU A 58 -1.91 -2.12 15.60
CA LEU A 58 -2.58 -2.74 14.46
C LEU A 58 -2.25 -2.03 13.12
N PHE A 59 -2.31 -0.70 13.10
CA PHE A 59 -1.93 0.08 11.92
C PHE A 59 -0.48 -0.15 11.50
N LEU A 60 0.44 -0.22 12.47
CA LEU A 60 1.86 -0.49 12.22
C LEU A 60 2.08 -1.91 11.70
N ALA A 61 1.35 -2.90 12.19
CA ALA A 61 1.39 -4.27 11.67
C ALA A 61 0.93 -4.34 10.20
N GLY A 62 -0.20 -3.70 9.88
CA GLY A 62 -0.68 -3.58 8.50
C GLY A 62 0.31 -2.84 7.60
N SER A 63 0.87 -1.74 8.10
CA SER A 63 1.90 -0.97 7.38
C SER A 63 3.16 -1.79 7.12
N LYS A 64 3.62 -2.58 8.09
CA LYS A 64 4.78 -3.46 7.93
C LYS A 64 4.56 -4.48 6.82
N ALA A 65 3.41 -5.15 6.81
CA ALA A 65 3.04 -6.12 5.77
C ALA A 65 2.92 -5.45 4.40
N TYR A 66 2.34 -4.24 4.34
CA TYR A 66 2.29 -3.44 3.13
C TYR A 66 3.69 -3.12 2.57
N LEU A 67 4.61 -2.64 3.41
CA LEU A 67 5.98 -2.29 3.00
C LEU A 67 6.77 -3.52 2.53
N GLN A 68 6.64 -4.64 3.23
CA GLN A 68 7.23 -5.91 2.81
C GLN A 68 6.71 -6.32 1.42
N SER A 69 5.40 -6.22 1.21
CA SER A 69 4.77 -6.52 -0.07
C SER A 69 5.25 -5.59 -1.19
N CYS A 70 5.51 -4.30 -0.89
CA CYS A 70 6.09 -3.36 -1.87
C CYS A 70 7.50 -3.79 -2.30
N TRP A 71 8.29 -4.34 -1.38
CA TRP A 71 9.61 -4.89 -1.70
C TRP A 71 9.52 -6.17 -2.53
N GLU A 72 8.66 -7.10 -2.14
CA GLU A 72 8.46 -8.38 -2.84
C GLU A 72 7.92 -8.16 -4.27
N GLY A 73 7.00 -7.21 -4.44
CA GLY A 73 6.42 -6.80 -5.71
C GLY A 73 7.18 -5.69 -6.46
N ARG A 74 8.44 -5.40 -6.08
CA ARG A 74 9.18 -4.20 -6.54
C ARG A 74 9.30 -4.04 -8.05
N ASP A 75 9.36 -5.11 -8.82
CA ASP A 75 9.51 -5.04 -10.28
C ASP A 75 8.24 -4.50 -10.95
N LEU A 76 7.07 -4.84 -10.41
CA LEU A 76 5.79 -4.26 -10.81
C LEU A 76 5.64 -2.86 -10.23
N ALA A 77 5.97 -2.68 -8.95
CA ALA A 77 5.89 -1.41 -8.27
C ALA A 77 6.70 -0.33 -9.00
N ARG A 78 7.96 -0.57 -9.36
CA ARG A 78 8.79 0.39 -10.10
C ARG A 78 8.17 0.82 -11.42
N ARG A 79 7.57 -0.11 -12.17
CA ARG A 79 6.88 0.19 -13.44
C ARG A 79 5.64 1.10 -13.25
N PHE A 80 4.94 0.98 -12.12
CA PHE A 80 3.78 1.83 -11.82
C PHE A 80 4.15 3.15 -11.15
N LEU A 81 5.26 3.18 -10.41
CA LEU A 81 5.63 4.25 -9.50
C LEU A 81 6.59 5.28 -10.10
N ASP A 82 7.18 5.01 -11.27
CA ASP A 82 8.05 5.95 -12.01
C ASP A 82 7.26 7.09 -12.70
N GLY A 83 5.93 7.11 -12.56
CA GLY A 83 5.04 8.15 -13.11
C GLY A 83 4.65 7.90 -14.57
N GLY A 84 3.74 8.72 -15.11
CA GLY A 84 3.35 8.63 -16.53
C GLY A 84 2.41 7.47 -16.86
N GLY A 85 1.44 7.18 -15.98
CA GLY A 85 0.37 6.22 -16.27
C GLY A 85 -0.56 6.70 -17.40
N PRO A 86 -1.34 5.80 -18.01
CA PRO A 86 -2.30 6.16 -19.05
C PRO A 86 -3.41 7.06 -18.50
N VAL A 87 -4.19 7.66 -19.40
CA VAL A 87 -5.43 8.40 -19.04
C VAL A 87 -6.26 7.56 -18.08
N GLY A 88 -6.72 8.18 -16.99
CA GLY A 88 -7.51 7.51 -15.93
C GLY A 88 -6.71 6.88 -14.80
N PHE A 89 -5.38 6.73 -14.93
CA PHE A 89 -4.55 6.13 -13.88
C PHE A 89 -4.58 6.92 -12.56
N GLU A 90 -4.46 8.23 -12.62
CA GLU A 90 -4.50 9.09 -11.43
C GLU A 90 -5.83 8.96 -10.67
N GLU A 91 -6.93 8.79 -11.39
CA GLU A 91 -8.25 8.59 -10.79
C GLU A 91 -8.34 7.25 -10.04
N VAL A 92 -7.76 6.18 -10.60
CA VAL A 92 -7.68 4.88 -9.93
C VAL A 92 -6.81 4.98 -8.67
N VAL A 93 -5.65 5.64 -8.74
CA VAL A 93 -4.77 5.88 -7.58
C VAL A 93 -5.50 6.68 -6.51
N ARG A 94 -6.22 7.73 -6.91
CA ARG A 94 -7.00 8.59 -6.00
C ARG A 94 -8.09 7.78 -5.30
N ARG A 95 -8.92 7.04 -6.05
CA ARG A 95 -9.98 6.17 -5.50
C ARG A 95 -9.42 5.17 -4.48
N ARG A 96 -8.28 4.54 -4.78
CA ARG A 96 -7.62 3.60 -3.86
C ARG A 96 -7.13 4.30 -2.59
N THR A 97 -6.55 5.48 -2.72
CA THR A 97 -6.10 6.29 -1.57
C THR A 97 -7.28 6.64 -0.66
N TRP A 98 -8.43 7.01 -1.22
CA TRP A 98 -9.65 7.23 -0.43
C TRP A 98 -10.14 5.96 0.27
N GLY A 99 -10.06 4.80 -0.39
CA GLY A 99 -10.38 3.52 0.21
C GLY A 99 -9.50 3.17 1.41
N TRP A 100 -8.20 3.48 1.33
CA TRP A 100 -7.25 3.35 2.44
C TRP A 100 -7.56 4.31 3.59
N ILE A 101 -7.77 5.59 3.28
CA ILE A 101 -8.11 6.61 4.28
C ILE A 101 -9.36 6.17 5.06
N ARG A 102 -10.42 5.74 4.37
CA ARG A 102 -11.66 5.29 5.02
C ARG A 102 -11.44 4.10 5.97
N GLN A 103 -10.68 3.09 5.55
CA GLN A 103 -10.35 1.93 6.38
C GLN A 103 -9.49 2.35 7.59
N ASN A 104 -8.48 3.18 7.36
CA ASN A 104 -7.58 3.66 8.40
C ASN A 104 -8.27 4.58 9.40
N THR A 105 -9.25 5.38 8.98
CA THR A 105 -10.10 6.17 9.89
C THR A 105 -10.77 5.28 10.93
N SER A 106 -11.38 4.18 10.48
CA SER A 106 -12.02 3.22 11.39
C SER A 106 -11.00 2.45 12.23
N LEU A 107 -9.89 2.01 11.63
CA LEU A 107 -8.85 1.27 12.34
C LEU A 107 -8.24 2.10 13.48
N LEU A 108 -7.94 3.38 13.21
CA LEU A 108 -7.27 4.30 14.13
C LEU A 108 -8.21 5.01 15.11
N ARG A 109 -9.52 4.77 15.00
CA ARG A 109 -10.58 5.42 15.79
C ARG A 109 -10.43 6.94 15.77
N ALA A 110 -10.36 7.49 14.56
CA ALA A 110 -10.03 8.90 14.35
C ALA A 110 -10.99 9.85 15.07
N GLU A 111 -12.26 9.49 15.17
CA GLU A 111 -13.31 10.23 15.88
C GLU A 111 -13.06 10.38 17.38
N GLU A 112 -12.27 9.48 17.99
CA GLU A 112 -11.91 9.53 19.41
C GLU A 112 -10.75 10.52 19.69
N ARG A 113 -10.16 11.11 18.64
CA ARG A 113 -8.95 11.94 18.73
C ARG A 113 -9.21 13.33 18.17
N ARG A 114 -8.75 14.36 18.89
CA ARG A 114 -8.82 15.77 18.44
C ARG A 114 -8.21 15.98 17.04
N ASN A 115 -7.13 15.28 16.72
CA ASN A 115 -6.40 15.37 15.46
C ASN A 115 -6.54 14.11 14.60
N GLY A 116 -7.57 13.29 14.82
CA GLY A 116 -7.68 11.97 14.18
C GLY A 116 -7.69 12.01 12.66
N GLU A 117 -8.45 12.92 12.05
CA GLU A 117 -8.48 13.10 10.60
C GLU A 117 -7.08 13.41 10.05
N ALA A 118 -6.42 14.44 10.60
CA ALA A 118 -5.06 14.81 10.20
C ALA A 118 -4.06 13.67 10.40
N LEU A 119 -4.19 12.90 11.49
CA LEU A 119 -3.35 11.74 11.78
C LEU A 119 -3.52 10.65 10.72
N VAL A 120 -4.75 10.27 10.38
CA VAL A 120 -5.04 9.26 9.35
C VAL A 120 -4.45 9.65 8.01
N HIS A 121 -4.68 10.89 7.57
CA HIS A 121 -4.13 11.38 6.31
C HIS A 121 -2.60 11.38 6.31
N THR A 122 -1.99 11.82 7.40
CA THR A 122 -0.53 11.85 7.55
C THR A 122 0.06 10.45 7.48
N LEU A 123 -0.43 9.53 8.32
CA LEU A 123 0.09 8.16 8.40
C LEU A 123 -0.13 7.39 7.09
N THR A 124 -1.31 7.53 6.47
CA THR A 124 -1.61 6.86 5.19
C THR A 124 -0.70 7.38 4.07
N THR A 125 -0.43 8.69 4.04
CA THR A 125 0.46 9.31 3.04
C THR A 125 1.92 8.90 3.26
N VAL A 126 2.37 8.84 4.53
CA VAL A 126 3.70 8.37 4.90
C VAL A 126 3.87 6.91 4.51
N ALA A 127 2.92 6.03 4.84
CA ALA A 127 2.97 4.61 4.46
C ALA A 127 3.05 4.44 2.93
N GLY A 128 2.22 5.16 2.17
CA GLY A 128 2.27 5.13 0.71
C GLY A 128 3.60 5.63 0.14
N THR A 129 4.21 6.66 0.74
CA THR A 129 5.54 7.15 0.35
C THR A 129 6.63 6.15 0.69
N ALA A 130 6.60 5.59 1.89
CA ALA A 130 7.51 4.56 2.35
C ALA A 130 7.49 3.34 1.42
N GLY A 131 6.30 2.88 1.00
CA GLY A 131 6.16 1.76 0.06
C GLY A 131 6.88 2.03 -1.27
N ARG A 132 6.80 3.27 -1.79
CA ARG A 132 7.52 3.66 -3.01
C ARG A 132 9.04 3.62 -2.85
N GLU A 133 9.55 4.15 -1.75
CA GLU A 133 10.99 4.23 -1.51
C GLU A 133 11.59 2.85 -1.16
N VAL A 134 10.86 2.03 -0.43
CA VAL A 134 11.20 0.64 -0.15
C VAL A 134 11.29 -0.17 -1.45
N ALA A 135 10.32 -0.04 -2.37
CA ALA A 135 10.35 -0.71 -3.66
C ALA A 135 11.55 -0.31 -4.55
N LYS A 136 12.11 0.89 -4.36
CA LYS A 136 13.29 1.38 -5.11
C LYS A 136 14.63 0.96 -4.51
N CYS A 137 14.64 0.34 -3.33
CA CYS A 137 15.87 -0.03 -2.65
C CYS A 137 16.74 -0.99 -3.47
N SER A 138 18.06 -0.91 -3.30
CA SER A 138 19.02 -1.73 -4.03
C SER A 138 19.15 -3.16 -3.49
N SER A 139 18.81 -3.39 -2.22
CA SER A 139 18.93 -4.68 -1.54
C SER A 139 17.83 -4.89 -0.49
N ALA A 140 17.58 -6.15 -0.14
CA ALA A 140 16.60 -6.54 0.86
C ALA A 140 16.92 -5.96 2.24
N ASP A 141 18.21 -5.94 2.61
CA ASP A 141 18.65 -5.35 3.87
C ASP A 141 18.38 -3.85 3.95
N ARG A 142 18.56 -3.12 2.84
CA ARG A 142 18.25 -1.69 2.78
C ARG A 142 16.74 -1.46 2.86
N ALA A 143 15.95 -2.27 2.14
CA ALA A 143 14.49 -2.21 2.17
C ALA A 143 13.94 -2.48 3.58
N ARG A 144 14.49 -3.49 4.27
CA ARG A 144 14.12 -3.82 5.65
C ARG A 144 14.42 -2.68 6.61
N ARG A 145 15.66 -2.17 6.62
CA ARG A 145 16.04 -1.03 7.49
C ARG A 145 15.18 0.20 7.24
N LEU A 146 14.98 0.57 5.97
CA LEU A 146 14.14 1.72 5.63
C LEU A 146 12.68 1.53 6.08
N SER A 147 12.16 0.30 5.96
CA SER A 147 10.82 -0.01 6.46
C SER A 147 10.73 0.16 7.97
N GLU A 148 11.72 -0.34 8.72
CA GLU A 148 11.83 -0.18 10.17
C GLU A 148 11.88 1.30 10.56
N ASP A 149 12.71 2.10 9.88
CA ASP A 149 12.83 3.55 10.12
C ASP A 149 11.49 4.28 9.93
N PHE A 150 10.75 3.97 8.85
CA PHE A 150 9.43 4.55 8.61
C PHE A 150 8.40 4.13 9.67
N LEU A 151 8.39 2.85 10.06
CA LEU A 151 7.48 2.34 11.09
C LEU A 151 7.75 3.03 12.43
N GLU A 152 9.02 3.22 12.79
CA GLU A 152 9.41 3.93 14.00
C GLU A 152 8.94 5.39 13.98
N LEU A 153 9.14 6.10 12.86
CA LEU A 153 8.67 7.48 12.72
C LEU A 153 7.14 7.59 12.78
N MET A 154 6.40 6.67 12.16
CA MET A 154 4.94 6.61 12.23
C MET A 154 4.46 6.40 13.68
N ALA A 155 5.11 5.51 14.43
CA ALA A 155 4.80 5.28 15.85
C ALA A 155 5.01 6.55 16.70
N ARG A 156 6.08 7.31 16.43
CA ARG A 156 6.36 8.58 17.12
C ARG A 156 5.33 9.67 16.81
N ILE A 157 4.88 9.79 15.56
CA ILE A 157 3.83 10.76 15.16
C ILE A 157 2.51 10.49 15.88
N ALA A 158 2.20 9.22 16.10
CA ALA A 158 0.99 8.76 16.76
C ALA A 158 0.96 8.93 18.28
N THR A 159 2.14 9.12 18.89
CA THR A 159 2.26 9.29 20.33
C THR A 159 1.66 10.63 20.72
N PRO A 160 0.62 10.68 21.59
CA PRO A 160 0.09 11.92 22.09
C PRO A 160 1.24 12.71 22.74
N ARG A 161 1.43 13.97 22.33
CA ARG A 161 2.23 14.87 23.17
C ARG A 161 1.34 15.27 24.33
N ASP A 162 1.74 14.91 25.54
CA ASP A 162 1.18 15.50 26.75
C ASP A 162 1.24 17.03 26.58
N ALA A 163 0.08 17.67 26.70
CA ALA A 163 -0.08 19.12 26.62
C ALA A 163 0.24 19.75 27.98
#